data_AF-A0A1Y2CTU3-F1
#
_entry.id   AF-A0A1Y2CTU3-F1
#
_cell.length_a   1.000
_cell.length_b   1.000
_cell.length_c   1.000
_cell.angle_alpha   90.00
_cell.angle_beta   90.00
_cell.angle_gamma   90.00
#
_symmetry.space_group_name_H-M   'P 1'
#
loop_
_entity.id
_entity.type
_entity.pdbx_description
1 polymer ?
#
loop_
_entity_poly.entity_id
_entity_poly.type
_entity_poly.pdbx_seq_one_letter_code
_entity_poly.pdbx_strand_id
1 'polypeptide(L)'
;MVSATITTTVEQPDPSKQLASFYYGFEILLTVVVTLEALFFAGYICRASGTMKTIRTQKNLLLFVMILCEAGYFLSSAEYDAAEVGSIGLKAASIFQAVCFAVMLIFYLWYSWLRSVLVFEQNYSARALKIVHVLLWVATGITLIPPLIEVLPLDRDTYFAVFTLAMGASAVVVLIVDTFYGVCYLQHLFRKTAEVVEAKGEDAAIVTTYFQIIAKYGAAATFFSFAALGTFAGSSYMQINKPTEISDKIAVVLVILLNHIMIASVGLSLILMKVRLIATRRLNDDD
;
A
#
# COMPACT_ATOMS: atom_id res chain seq x y z
N MET A 1 -58.45 32.94 -19.33
CA MET A 1 -57.02 32.96 -18.97
C MET A 1 -56.73 31.68 -18.22
N VAL A 2 -56.05 30.73 -18.86
CA VAL A 2 -55.60 29.48 -18.22
C VAL A 2 -54.20 29.75 -17.68
N SER A 3 -54.06 29.79 -16.37
CA SER A 3 -52.76 29.92 -15.71
C SER A 3 -52.07 28.56 -15.77
N ALA A 4 -51.06 28.41 -16.63
CA ALA A 4 -50.23 27.22 -16.68
C ALA A 4 -49.27 27.24 -15.48
N THR A 5 -49.59 26.46 -14.44
CA THR A 5 -48.65 26.20 -13.35
C THR A 5 -47.52 25.33 -13.90
N ILE A 6 -46.36 25.95 -14.17
CA ILE A 6 -45.13 25.23 -14.45
C ILE A 6 -44.67 24.61 -13.13
N THR A 7 -45.01 23.34 -12.92
CA THR A 7 -44.45 22.55 -11.83
C THR A 7 -43.04 22.16 -12.24
N THR A 8 -42.03 22.94 -11.85
CA THR A 8 -40.64 22.48 -11.91
C THR A 8 -40.46 21.36 -10.89
N THR A 9 -40.63 20.12 -11.33
CA THR A 9 -40.15 18.94 -10.60
C THR A 9 -38.64 19.07 -10.49
N VAL A 10 -38.17 19.57 -9.35
CA VAL A 10 -36.76 19.46 -8.97
C VAL A 10 -36.48 17.96 -8.84
N GLU A 11 -35.84 17.40 -9.86
CA GLU A 11 -35.45 16.01 -9.88
C GLU A 11 -34.53 15.79 -8.68
N GLN A 12 -34.99 15.02 -7.68
CA GLN A 12 -34.16 14.72 -6.52
C GLN A 12 -32.92 13.99 -7.02
N PRO A 13 -31.71 14.43 -6.63
CA PRO A 13 -30.49 13.81 -7.09
C PRO A 13 -30.46 12.34 -6.68
N ASP A 14 -30.24 11.46 -7.67
CA ASP A 14 -30.14 10.02 -7.46
C ASP A 14 -29.02 9.72 -6.44
N PRO A 15 -29.35 9.09 -5.29
CA PRO A 15 -28.37 8.81 -4.24
C PRO A 15 -27.21 7.94 -4.73
N SER A 16 -27.41 7.12 -5.77
CA SER A 16 -26.33 6.32 -6.37
C SER A 16 -25.28 7.19 -7.08
N LYS A 17 -25.71 8.26 -7.76
CA LYS A 17 -24.80 9.22 -8.42
C LYS A 17 -24.02 10.06 -7.42
N GLN A 18 -24.65 10.44 -6.31
CA GLN A 18 -23.97 11.12 -5.20
C GLN A 18 -22.89 10.24 -4.57
N LEU A 19 -23.19 8.96 -4.33
CA LEU A 19 -22.23 8.01 -3.76
C LEU A 19 -21.03 7.76 -4.69
N ALA A 20 -21.27 7.59 -5.99
CA ALA A 20 -20.21 7.44 -6.99
C ALA A 20 -19.32 8.70 -7.08
N SER A 21 -19.92 9.88 -7.02
CA SER A 21 -19.19 11.16 -7.06
C SER A 21 -18.34 11.37 -5.80
N PHE A 22 -18.87 10.98 -4.63
CA PHE A 22 -18.13 10.99 -3.38
C PHE A 22 -16.94 10.03 -3.41
N TYR A 23 -17.16 8.78 -3.85
CA TYR A 23 -16.10 7.79 -4.01
C TYR A 23 -14.99 8.29 -4.94
N TYR A 24 -15.36 8.76 -6.14
CA TYR A 24 -14.41 9.32 -7.10
C TYR A 24 -13.61 10.49 -6.51
N GLY A 25 -14.28 11.46 -5.88
CA GLY A 25 -13.61 12.60 -5.26
C GLY A 25 -12.62 12.19 -4.17
N PHE A 26 -12.93 11.12 -3.43
CA PHE A 26 -12.05 10.57 -2.40
C PHE A 26 -10.82 9.86 -3.00
N GLU A 27 -10.98 9.05 -4.04
CA GLU A 27 -9.84 8.40 -4.72
C GLU A 27 -8.88 9.43 -5.34
N ILE A 28 -9.43 10.50 -5.93
CA ILE A 28 -8.63 11.62 -6.43
C ILE A 28 -7.90 12.32 -5.28
N LEU A 29 -8.56 12.53 -4.14
CA LEU A 29 -7.91 13.11 -2.95
C LEU A 29 -6.75 12.22 -2.47
N LEU A 30 -6.94 10.91 -2.37
CA LEU A 30 -5.88 9.97 -2.00
C LEU A 30 -4.73 10.00 -3.00
N THR A 31 -5.02 10.01 -4.30
CA THR A 31 -4.01 10.15 -5.36
C THR A 31 -3.17 11.39 -5.16
N VAL A 32 -3.80 12.54 -4.85
CA VAL A 32 -3.10 13.80 -4.57
C VAL A 32 -2.24 13.68 -3.32
N VAL A 33 -2.77 13.13 -2.23
CA VAL A 33 -2.02 12.96 -0.97
C VAL A 33 -0.77 12.10 -1.19
N VAL A 34 -0.91 10.94 -1.83
CA VAL A 34 0.20 10.00 -2.07
C VAL A 34 1.22 10.59 -3.07
N THR A 35 0.75 11.35 -4.06
CA THR A 35 1.65 12.09 -4.95
C THR A 35 2.46 13.14 -4.19
N LEU A 36 1.82 13.89 -3.29
CA LEU A 36 2.50 14.85 -2.42
C LEU A 36 3.49 14.15 -1.47
N GLU A 37 3.19 12.96 -0.98
CA GLU A 37 4.12 12.13 -0.21
C GLU A 37 5.36 11.74 -1.02
N ALA A 38 5.20 11.32 -2.28
CA ALA A 38 6.32 11.02 -3.18
C ALA A 38 7.19 12.25 -3.44
N LEU A 39 6.56 13.41 -3.68
CA LEU A 39 7.25 14.69 -3.89
C LEU A 39 7.98 15.14 -2.62
N PHE A 40 7.33 15.03 -1.45
CA PHE A 40 7.94 15.32 -0.16
C PHE A 40 9.16 14.42 0.09
N PHE A 41 9.03 13.12 -0.15
CA PHE A 41 10.13 12.17 -0.01
C PHE A 41 11.33 12.52 -0.90
N ALA A 42 11.07 12.79 -2.19
CA ALA A 42 12.10 13.19 -3.14
C ALA A 42 12.77 14.50 -2.72
N GLY A 43 11.98 15.54 -2.42
CA GLY A 43 12.47 16.84 -1.98
C GLY A 43 13.28 16.76 -0.68
N TYR A 44 12.82 15.97 0.29
CA TYR A 44 13.52 15.74 1.55
C TYR A 44 14.87 15.06 1.33
N ILE A 45 14.93 13.99 0.54
CA ILE A 45 16.20 13.30 0.25
C ILE A 45 17.19 14.22 -0.47
N CYS A 46 16.70 15.02 -1.41
CA CYS A 46 17.56 15.93 -2.16
C CYS A 46 18.10 17.05 -1.28
N ARG A 47 17.26 17.64 -0.44
CA ARG A 47 17.72 18.58 0.60
C ARG A 47 18.70 17.90 1.56
N ALA A 48 18.43 16.65 1.94
CA ALA A 48 19.23 15.95 2.94
C ALA A 48 20.61 15.47 2.43
N SER A 49 20.76 15.26 1.13
CA SER A 49 22.00 14.75 0.54
C SER A 49 22.71 15.75 -0.37
N GLY A 50 22.10 16.91 -0.64
CA GLY A 50 22.61 17.88 -1.60
C GLY A 50 22.61 17.40 -3.06
N THR A 51 22.03 16.23 -3.37
CA THR A 51 22.04 15.65 -4.72
C THR A 51 20.81 14.80 -5.03
N MET A 52 20.34 14.87 -6.28
CA MET A 52 19.29 13.99 -6.81
C MET A 52 19.76 12.53 -6.95
N LYS A 53 21.07 12.29 -7.03
CA LYS A 53 21.64 10.93 -7.23
C LYS A 53 21.24 9.97 -6.11
N THR A 54 21.00 10.48 -4.91
CA THR A 54 20.63 9.69 -3.73
C THR A 54 19.26 9.01 -3.88
N ILE A 55 18.33 9.59 -4.65
CA ILE A 55 17.04 8.96 -4.96
C ILE A 55 17.25 7.67 -5.78
N ARG A 56 18.28 7.64 -6.64
CA ARG A 56 18.58 6.49 -7.51
C ARG A 56 19.26 5.32 -6.78
N THR A 57 19.54 5.46 -5.48
CA THR A 57 20.00 4.30 -4.69
C THR A 57 18.88 3.26 -4.61
N GLN A 58 19.24 1.98 -4.67
CA GLN A 58 18.26 0.88 -4.78
C GLN A 58 17.12 0.98 -3.76
N LYS A 59 17.42 1.22 -2.48
CA LYS A 59 16.40 1.35 -1.41
C LYS A 59 15.46 2.54 -1.64
N ASN A 60 16.00 3.69 -2.03
CA ASN A 60 15.20 4.90 -2.21
C ASN A 60 14.38 4.84 -3.51
N LEU A 61 14.93 4.24 -4.56
CA LEU A 61 14.26 4.05 -5.83
C LEU A 61 13.07 3.09 -5.69
N LEU A 62 13.25 1.98 -4.98
CA LEU A 62 12.16 1.04 -4.69
C LEU A 62 11.03 1.72 -3.93
N LEU A 63 11.34 2.45 -2.86
CA LEU A 63 10.33 3.18 -2.08
C LEU A 63 9.64 4.27 -2.93
N PHE A 64 10.40 5.05 -3.70
CA PHE A 64 9.84 6.10 -4.55
C PHE A 64 8.89 5.55 -5.59
N VAL A 65 9.29 4.50 -6.32
CA VAL A 65 8.44 3.90 -7.35
C VAL A 65 7.24 3.18 -6.73
N MET A 66 7.38 2.56 -5.55
CA MET A 66 6.26 1.99 -4.81
C MET A 66 5.16 3.05 -4.56
N ILE A 67 5.53 4.23 -4.05
CA ILE A 67 4.58 5.33 -3.77
C ILE A 67 3.97 5.88 -5.08
N LEU A 68 4.75 5.97 -6.16
CA LEU A 68 4.20 6.37 -7.46
C LEU A 68 3.19 5.35 -8.01
N CYS A 69 3.46 4.06 -7.85
CA CYS A 69 2.54 3.00 -8.25
C CYS A 69 1.27 3.00 -7.39
N GLU A 70 1.39 3.34 -6.11
CA GLU A 70 0.25 3.53 -5.21
C GLU A 70 -0.64 4.70 -5.65
N ALA A 71 -0.06 5.85 -6.02
CA ALA A 71 -0.81 6.96 -6.61
C ALA A 71 -1.48 6.56 -7.94
N GLY A 72 -0.78 5.82 -8.80
CA GLY A 72 -1.34 5.30 -10.05
C GLY A 72 -2.47 4.29 -9.83
N TYR A 73 -2.40 3.49 -8.77
CA TYR A 73 -3.46 2.56 -8.37
C TYR A 73 -4.74 3.30 -7.97
N PHE A 74 -4.64 4.34 -7.12
CA PHE A 74 -5.81 5.14 -6.74
C PHE A 74 -6.41 5.91 -7.92
N LEU A 75 -5.55 6.49 -8.78
CA LEU A 75 -6.02 7.21 -9.96
C LEU A 75 -6.80 6.29 -10.92
N SER A 76 -6.29 5.09 -11.17
CA SER A 76 -6.96 4.13 -12.05
C SER A 76 -8.19 3.49 -11.41
N SER A 77 -8.22 3.31 -10.09
CA SER A 77 -9.45 2.93 -9.38
C SER A 77 -10.54 3.99 -9.56
N ALA A 78 -10.18 5.28 -9.43
CA ALA A 78 -11.11 6.38 -9.65
C ALA A 78 -11.70 6.34 -11.07
N GLU A 79 -10.88 6.12 -12.10
CA GLU A 79 -11.33 6.06 -13.49
C GLU A 79 -12.16 4.81 -13.80
N TYR A 80 -11.77 3.65 -13.27
CA TYR A 80 -12.48 2.39 -13.48
C TYR A 80 -13.90 2.44 -12.89
N ASP A 81 -14.05 3.00 -11.71
CA ASP A 81 -15.34 3.06 -11.00
C ASP A 81 -16.23 4.24 -11.42
N ALA A 82 -15.66 5.31 -12.00
CA ALA A 82 -16.42 6.46 -12.50
C ALA A 82 -16.99 6.26 -13.91
N ALA A 83 -16.47 5.32 -14.70
CA ALA A 83 -16.95 5.06 -16.04
C ALA A 83 -18.27 4.27 -16.03
N GLU A 84 -19.30 4.79 -16.70
CA GLU A 84 -20.52 4.01 -16.98
C GLU A 84 -20.14 2.69 -17.69
N VAL A 85 -20.65 1.58 -17.16
CA VAL A 85 -20.37 0.20 -17.60
C VAL A 85 -20.51 0.08 -19.12
N GLY A 86 -19.40 -0.12 -19.84
CA GLY A 86 -19.42 -0.55 -21.25
C GLY A 86 -18.51 0.19 -22.26
N SER A 87 -17.67 1.15 -21.86
CA SER A 87 -16.76 1.84 -22.79
C SER A 87 -15.35 1.22 -22.85
N ILE A 88 -14.69 1.31 -24.01
CA ILE A 88 -13.34 0.75 -24.29
C ILE A 88 -12.25 1.30 -23.33
N GLY A 89 -12.50 2.47 -22.71
CA GLY A 89 -11.61 3.06 -21.70
C GLY A 89 -11.47 2.24 -20.41
N LEU A 90 -12.48 1.45 -20.04
CA LEU A 90 -12.49 0.65 -18.81
C LEU A 90 -11.37 -0.40 -18.76
N LYS A 91 -11.05 -1.04 -19.89
CA LYS A 91 -10.06 -2.13 -19.90
C LYS A 91 -8.64 -1.62 -19.68
N ALA A 92 -8.30 -0.46 -20.24
CA ALA A 92 -6.98 0.14 -20.07
C ALA A 92 -6.77 0.60 -18.62
N ALA A 93 -7.78 1.23 -18.00
CA ALA A 93 -7.74 1.64 -16.60
C ALA A 93 -7.59 0.42 -15.67
N SER A 94 -8.37 -0.65 -15.89
CA SER A 94 -8.29 -1.91 -15.12
C SER A 94 -6.91 -2.57 -15.22
N ILE A 95 -6.36 -2.68 -16.44
CA ILE A 95 -5.00 -3.21 -16.66
C ILE A 95 -3.97 -2.36 -15.92
N PHE A 96 -4.06 -1.03 -16.04
CA PHE A 96 -3.11 -0.12 -15.38
C PHE A 96 -3.20 -0.25 -13.85
N GLN A 97 -4.42 -0.34 -13.30
CA GLN A 97 -4.66 -0.59 -11.89
C GLN A 97 -4.00 -1.89 -11.42
N ALA A 98 -4.22 -2.99 -12.14
CA ALA A 98 -3.65 -4.30 -11.81
C ALA A 98 -2.11 -4.30 -11.87
N VAL A 99 -1.52 -3.59 -12.84
CA VAL A 99 -0.07 -3.42 -12.96
C VAL A 99 0.48 -2.58 -11.82
N CYS A 100 -0.15 -1.44 -11.50
CA CYS A 100 0.24 -0.59 -10.39
C CYS A 100 0.19 -1.33 -9.06
N PHE A 101 -0.88 -2.10 -8.82
CA PHE A 101 -1.01 -2.95 -7.64
C PHE A 101 0.13 -3.98 -7.55
N ALA A 102 0.40 -4.71 -8.63
CA ALA A 102 1.46 -5.70 -8.66
C ALA A 102 2.84 -5.07 -8.38
N VAL A 103 3.19 -3.98 -9.06
CA VAL A 103 4.47 -3.29 -8.89
C VAL A 103 4.61 -2.73 -7.47
N MET A 104 3.54 -2.13 -6.93
CA MET A 104 3.50 -1.65 -5.55
C MET A 104 3.84 -2.77 -4.55
N LEU A 105 3.17 -3.92 -4.65
CA LEU A 105 3.42 -5.06 -3.75
C LEU A 105 4.83 -5.63 -3.88
N ILE A 106 5.32 -5.80 -5.12
CA ILE A 106 6.68 -6.27 -5.39
C ILE A 106 7.69 -5.32 -4.74
N PHE A 107 7.57 -4.02 -5.00
CA PHE A 107 8.55 -3.05 -4.52
C PHE A 107 8.49 -2.88 -3.02
N TYR A 108 7.30 -2.96 -2.43
CA TYR A 108 7.12 -3.06 -0.97
C TYR A 108 7.88 -4.25 -0.39
N LEU A 109 7.67 -5.46 -0.93
CA LEU A 109 8.29 -6.69 -0.44
C LEU A 109 9.83 -6.63 -0.55
N TRP A 110 10.35 -6.19 -1.68
CA TRP A 110 11.79 -6.07 -1.91
C TRP A 110 12.42 -4.95 -1.08
N TYR A 111 11.74 -3.82 -0.91
CA TYR A 111 12.17 -2.76 -0.01
C TYR A 111 12.23 -3.27 1.44
N SER A 112 11.19 -4.00 1.87
CA SER A 112 11.12 -4.63 3.19
C SER A 112 12.20 -5.68 3.40
N TRP A 113 12.55 -6.48 2.40
CA TRP A 113 13.70 -7.36 2.47
C TRP A 113 15.02 -6.59 2.68
N LEU A 114 15.31 -5.60 1.83
CA LEU A 114 16.57 -4.85 1.83
C LEU A 114 16.83 -4.05 3.11
N ARG A 115 15.77 -3.58 3.78
CA ARG A 115 15.90 -2.89 5.06
C ARG A 115 16.11 -3.84 6.24
N SER A 116 15.65 -5.08 6.12
CA SER A 116 15.53 -5.99 7.26
C SER A 116 16.55 -7.09 7.28
N VAL A 117 17.13 -7.43 6.13
CA VAL A 117 18.14 -8.49 6.04
C VAL A 117 19.27 -8.29 7.04
N LEU A 118 19.73 -7.05 7.26
CA LEU A 118 20.74 -6.70 8.26
C LEU A 118 20.30 -6.97 9.70
N VAL A 119 19.02 -6.80 10.00
CA VAL A 119 18.43 -7.10 11.32
C VAL A 119 18.30 -8.62 11.49
N PHE A 120 17.96 -9.33 10.41
CA PHE A 120 17.74 -10.77 10.44
C PHE A 120 19.05 -11.56 10.53
N GLU A 121 20.12 -11.09 9.89
CA GLU A 121 21.46 -11.69 9.97
C GLU A 121 21.99 -11.76 11.41
N GLN A 122 21.53 -10.90 12.31
CA GLN A 122 21.89 -10.93 13.74
C GLN A 122 21.13 -11.99 14.55
N ASN A 123 20.02 -12.51 14.03
CA ASN A 123 19.07 -13.32 14.79
C ASN A 123 18.80 -14.69 14.18
N TYR A 124 19.12 -14.89 12.89
CA TYR A 124 18.75 -16.10 12.15
C TYR A 124 19.92 -16.70 11.38
N SER A 125 19.84 -18.01 11.12
CA SER A 125 20.81 -18.72 10.29
C SER A 125 20.71 -18.35 8.81
N ALA A 126 21.82 -18.48 8.08
CA ALA A 126 21.86 -18.28 6.63
C ALA A 126 20.85 -19.15 5.86
N ARG A 127 20.53 -20.35 6.38
CA ARG A 127 19.51 -21.23 5.79
C ARG A 127 18.11 -20.62 5.90
N ALA A 128 17.75 -20.06 7.06
CA ALA A 128 16.46 -19.40 7.25
C ALA A 128 16.32 -18.19 6.31
N LEU A 129 17.38 -17.37 6.20
CA LEU A 129 17.40 -16.23 5.26
C LEU A 129 17.23 -16.67 3.80
N LYS A 130 17.86 -17.78 3.40
CA LYS A 130 17.70 -18.33 2.05
C LYS A 130 16.26 -18.77 1.77
N ILE A 131 15.59 -19.39 2.73
CA ILE A 131 14.18 -19.80 2.59
C ILE A 131 13.30 -18.57 2.38
N VAL A 132 13.46 -17.53 3.19
CA VAL A 132 12.69 -16.27 3.08
C VAL A 132 12.94 -15.59 1.74
N HIS A 133 14.20 -15.60 1.27
CA HIS A 133 14.53 -15.08 -0.05
C HIS A 133 13.84 -15.85 -1.19
N VAL A 134 13.72 -17.17 -1.08
CA VAL A 134 12.95 -17.98 -2.05
C VAL A 134 11.46 -17.64 -1.97
N LEU A 135 10.89 -17.50 -0.77
CA LEU A 135 9.50 -17.08 -0.59
C LEU A 135 9.23 -15.70 -1.20
N LEU A 136 10.18 -14.78 -1.13
CA LEU A 136 10.09 -13.46 -1.75
C LEU A 136 9.96 -13.53 -3.28
N TRP A 137 10.70 -14.42 -3.93
CA TRP A 137 10.58 -14.66 -5.37
C TRP A 137 9.24 -15.31 -5.74
N VAL A 138 8.79 -16.28 -4.95
CA VAL A 138 7.47 -16.90 -5.14
C VAL A 138 6.35 -15.87 -4.98
N ALA A 139 6.43 -15.02 -3.96
CA ALA A 139 5.49 -13.93 -3.73
C ALA A 139 5.47 -12.96 -4.93
N THR A 140 6.66 -12.57 -5.43
CA THR A 140 6.79 -11.74 -6.64
C THR A 140 6.07 -12.38 -7.84
N GLY A 141 6.25 -13.68 -8.05
CA GLY A 141 5.55 -14.41 -9.12
C GLY A 141 4.03 -14.39 -8.97
N ILE A 142 3.52 -14.62 -7.75
CA ILE A 142 2.08 -14.62 -7.46
C ILE A 142 1.48 -13.22 -7.64
N THR A 143 2.19 -12.16 -7.25
CA THR A 143 1.70 -10.77 -7.41
C THR A 143 1.53 -10.34 -8.87
N LEU A 144 2.12 -11.07 -9.83
CA LEU A 144 1.94 -10.82 -11.26
C LEU A 144 0.68 -11.50 -11.83
N ILE A 145 -0.03 -12.32 -11.06
CA ILE A 145 -1.23 -13.02 -11.54
C ILE A 145 -2.38 -12.06 -11.89
N PRO A 146 -2.75 -11.05 -11.06
CA PRO A 146 -3.83 -10.12 -11.39
C PRO A 146 -3.69 -9.43 -12.77
N PRO A 147 -2.54 -8.81 -13.13
CA PRO A 147 -2.40 -8.20 -14.45
C PRO A 147 -2.39 -9.23 -15.60
N LEU A 148 -2.04 -10.50 -15.36
CA LEU A 148 -2.16 -11.55 -16.37
C LEU A 148 -3.63 -11.92 -16.64
N ILE A 149 -4.47 -11.94 -15.60
CA ILE A 149 -5.91 -12.22 -15.72
C ILE A 149 -6.62 -11.15 -16.55
N GLU A 150 -6.24 -9.88 -16.40
CA GLU A 150 -6.81 -8.75 -17.17
C GLU A 150 -6.71 -8.89 -18.69
N VAL A 151 -5.70 -9.63 -19.17
CA VAL A 151 -5.48 -9.84 -20.61
C VAL A 151 -6.38 -10.97 -21.14
N LEU A 152 -6.88 -11.85 -20.27
CA LEU A 152 -7.68 -13.00 -20.67
C LEU A 152 -9.10 -12.58 -21.10
N PRO A 153 -9.66 -13.17 -22.18
CA PRO A 153 -11.02 -12.93 -22.61
C PRO A 153 -12.00 -13.79 -21.79
N LEU A 154 -12.26 -13.39 -20.54
CA LEU A 154 -13.22 -14.04 -19.65
C LEU A 154 -14.59 -13.33 -19.69
N ASP A 155 -15.67 -14.05 -19.43
CA ASP A 155 -16.97 -13.45 -19.17
C ASP A 155 -16.97 -12.66 -17.84
N ARG A 156 -17.91 -11.73 -17.67
CA ARG A 156 -17.90 -10.76 -16.56
C ARG A 156 -17.92 -11.43 -15.17
N ASP A 157 -18.74 -12.45 -15.00
CA ASP A 157 -18.92 -13.09 -13.68
C ASP A 157 -17.70 -13.96 -13.33
N THR A 158 -17.19 -14.72 -14.30
CA THR A 158 -15.94 -15.48 -14.13
C THR A 158 -14.75 -14.55 -13.90
N TYR A 159 -14.64 -13.46 -14.67
CA TYR A 159 -13.59 -12.46 -14.52
C TYR A 159 -13.58 -11.88 -13.11
N PHE A 160 -14.72 -11.41 -12.59
CA PHE A 160 -14.81 -10.83 -11.25
C PHE A 160 -14.34 -11.82 -10.19
N ALA A 161 -14.84 -13.06 -10.23
CA ALA A 161 -14.44 -14.09 -9.27
C ALA A 161 -12.94 -14.41 -9.32
N VAL A 162 -12.40 -14.61 -10.52
CA VAL A 162 -10.99 -14.99 -10.72
C VAL A 162 -10.05 -13.83 -10.37
N PHE A 163 -10.41 -12.60 -10.71
CA PHE A 163 -9.64 -11.40 -10.38
C PHE A 163 -9.59 -11.15 -8.88
N THR A 164 -10.75 -11.20 -8.19
CA THR A 164 -10.81 -11.05 -6.72
C THR A 164 -9.98 -12.13 -6.01
N LEU A 165 -10.04 -13.38 -6.48
CA LEU A 165 -9.21 -14.47 -5.94
C LEU A 165 -7.71 -14.23 -6.14
N ALA A 166 -7.31 -13.73 -7.30
CA ALA A 166 -5.90 -13.43 -7.59
C ALA A 166 -5.36 -12.26 -6.76
N MET A 167 -6.17 -11.20 -6.59
CA MET A 167 -5.86 -10.08 -5.72
C MET A 167 -5.71 -10.55 -4.27
N GLY A 168 -6.66 -11.37 -3.79
CA GLY A 168 -6.61 -11.98 -2.45
C GLY A 168 -5.39 -12.87 -2.25
N ALA A 169 -5.07 -13.74 -3.21
CA ALA A 169 -3.89 -14.61 -3.15
C ALA A 169 -2.58 -13.80 -3.09
N SER A 170 -2.49 -12.71 -3.87
CA SER A 170 -1.36 -11.78 -3.85
C SER A 170 -1.21 -11.11 -2.49
N ALA A 171 -2.31 -10.62 -1.90
CA ALA A 171 -2.28 -9.99 -0.59
C ALA A 171 -1.92 -10.99 0.53
N VAL A 172 -2.44 -12.22 0.48
CA VAL A 172 -2.13 -13.28 1.45
C VAL A 172 -0.65 -13.66 1.40
N VAL A 173 -0.06 -13.86 0.21
CA VAL A 173 1.36 -14.23 0.12
C VAL A 173 2.27 -13.10 0.59
N VAL A 174 1.92 -11.84 0.28
CA VAL A 174 2.62 -10.67 0.81
C VAL A 174 2.57 -10.66 2.32
N LEU A 175 1.40 -10.93 2.91
CA LEU A 175 1.23 -10.96 4.36
C LEU A 175 1.95 -12.11 5.04
N ILE A 176 2.08 -13.29 4.42
CA ILE A 176 2.89 -14.38 4.99
C ILE A 176 4.35 -13.91 5.16
N VAL A 177 4.91 -13.29 4.11
CA VAL A 177 6.27 -12.76 4.13
C VAL A 177 6.38 -11.59 5.12
N ASP A 178 5.39 -10.71 5.15
CA ASP A 178 5.42 -9.54 6.01
C ASP A 178 5.17 -9.87 7.49
N THR A 179 4.39 -10.91 7.79
CA THR A 179 4.26 -11.47 9.15
C THR A 179 5.60 -11.96 9.66
N PHE A 180 6.36 -12.66 8.81
CA PHE A 180 7.71 -13.07 9.16
C PHE A 180 8.58 -11.84 9.49
N TYR A 181 8.52 -10.77 8.68
CA TYR A 181 9.24 -9.53 8.97
C TYR A 181 8.79 -8.88 10.29
N GLY A 182 7.48 -8.76 10.51
CA GLY A 182 6.87 -8.21 11.72
C GLY A 182 7.30 -8.96 12.98
N VAL A 183 7.26 -10.29 12.96
CA VAL A 183 7.73 -11.13 14.08
C VAL A 183 9.21 -10.88 14.34
N CYS A 184 10.04 -10.85 13.30
CA CYS A 184 11.46 -10.56 13.45
C CYS A 184 11.71 -9.17 14.07
N TYR A 185 10.97 -8.14 13.64
CA TYR A 185 11.08 -6.79 14.19
C TYR A 185 10.67 -6.73 15.66
N LEU A 186 9.56 -7.37 16.02
CA LEU A 186 9.08 -7.42 17.40
C LEU A 186 10.09 -8.16 18.29
N GLN A 187 10.60 -9.30 17.84
CA GLN A 187 11.66 -10.03 18.56
C GLN A 187 12.91 -9.17 18.75
N HIS A 188 13.33 -8.43 17.72
CA HIS A 188 14.46 -7.52 17.82
C HIS A 188 14.19 -6.39 18.84
N LEU A 189 13.01 -5.76 18.80
CA LEU A 189 12.61 -4.72 19.74
C LEU A 189 12.65 -5.24 21.18
N PHE A 190 11.99 -6.36 21.47
CA PHE A 190 11.94 -6.92 22.83
C PHE A 190 13.30 -7.36 23.36
N ARG A 191 14.13 -7.99 22.51
CA ARG A 191 15.46 -8.45 22.90
C ARG A 191 16.41 -7.28 23.18
N LYS A 192 16.37 -6.22 22.37
CA LYS A 192 17.21 -5.03 22.60
C LYS A 192 16.73 -4.17 23.75
N THR A 193 15.43 -4.14 24.08
CA THR A 193 14.98 -3.54 25.34
C THR A 193 15.63 -4.20 26.55
N ALA A 194 15.98 -5.49 26.49
CA ALA A 194 16.73 -6.18 27.54
C ALA A 194 18.24 -5.87 27.48
N GLU A 195 18.86 -5.87 26.30
CA GLU A 195 20.32 -5.67 26.13
C GLU A 195 20.80 -4.20 26.29
N VAL A 196 19.93 -3.20 26.06
CA VAL A 196 20.27 -1.76 26.22
C VAL A 196 20.49 -1.36 27.68
N VAL A 197 20.09 -2.21 28.64
CA VAL A 197 20.45 -2.04 30.05
C VAL A 197 21.96 -2.30 30.29
N GLU A 198 22.66 -2.97 29.37
CA GLU A 198 24.02 -3.48 29.61
C GLU A 198 25.10 -2.99 28.62
N ALA A 199 24.73 -2.39 27.49
CA ALA A 199 25.70 -1.96 26.48
C ALA A 199 26.38 -0.62 26.82
N LYS A 200 27.63 -0.69 27.30
CA LYS A 200 28.53 0.47 27.48
C LYS A 200 29.35 0.70 26.20
N GLY A 201 28.92 1.62 25.33
CA GLY A 201 29.68 2.07 24.17
C GLY A 201 28.87 2.98 23.24
N GLU A 202 29.48 4.06 22.76
CA GLU A 202 28.84 5.12 21.96
C GLU A 202 28.36 4.60 20.58
N ASP A 203 29.17 3.78 19.90
CA ASP A 203 28.82 3.14 18.63
C ASP A 203 27.64 2.14 18.76
N ALA A 204 27.55 1.44 19.89
CA ALA A 204 26.48 0.48 20.15
C ALA A 204 25.12 1.18 20.34
N ALA A 205 25.11 2.38 20.92
CA ALA A 205 23.90 3.19 21.09
C ALA A 205 23.35 3.68 19.73
N ILE A 206 24.25 4.09 18.82
CA ILE A 206 23.90 4.58 17.49
C ILE A 206 23.26 3.46 16.64
N VAL A 207 23.91 2.30 16.57
CA VAL A 207 23.41 1.14 15.81
C VAL A 207 22.06 0.67 16.35
N THR A 208 21.88 0.68 17.68
CA THR A 208 20.62 0.29 18.31
C THR A 208 19.48 1.26 17.96
N THR A 209 19.76 2.57 17.91
CA THR A 209 18.77 3.59 17.56
C THR A 209 18.24 3.40 16.13
N TYR A 210 19.11 3.11 15.16
CA TYR A 210 18.69 2.84 13.78
C TYR A 210 17.78 1.61 13.66
N PHE A 211 18.11 0.53 14.34
CA PHE A 211 17.29 -0.69 14.29
C PHE A 211 15.94 -0.52 14.98
N GLN A 212 15.86 0.24 16.08
CA GLN A 212 14.59 0.58 16.70
C GLN A 212 13.67 1.38 15.77
N ILE A 213 14.23 2.35 15.02
CA ILE A 213 13.47 3.10 14.01
C ILE A 213 12.94 2.13 12.95
N ILE A 214 13.80 1.27 12.37
CA ILE A 214 13.38 0.30 11.33
C ILE A 214 12.28 -0.62 11.83
N ALA A 215 12.42 -1.15 13.05
CA ALA A 215 11.48 -2.10 13.62
C ALA A 215 10.13 -1.44 13.98
N LYS A 216 10.12 -0.23 14.55
CA LYS A 216 8.88 0.49 14.89
C LYS A 216 8.03 0.80 13.66
N TYR A 217 8.64 1.40 12.64
CA TYR A 217 7.91 1.74 11.42
C TYR A 217 7.64 0.51 10.54
N GLY A 218 8.49 -0.51 10.62
CA GLY A 218 8.22 -1.82 10.04
C GLY A 218 6.98 -2.48 10.61
N ALA A 219 6.86 -2.53 11.94
CA ALA A 219 5.67 -3.07 12.61
C ALA A 219 4.40 -2.27 12.28
N ALA A 220 4.50 -0.94 12.20
CA ALA A 220 3.38 -0.09 11.79
C ALA A 220 2.94 -0.39 10.34
N ALA A 221 3.88 -0.50 9.40
CA ALA A 221 3.59 -0.88 8.03
C ALA A 221 2.91 -2.26 7.96
N THR A 222 3.41 -3.25 8.71
CA THR A 222 2.80 -4.58 8.80
C THR A 222 1.38 -4.54 9.35
N PHE A 223 1.13 -3.77 10.41
CA PHE A 223 -0.20 -3.60 10.95
C PHE A 223 -1.18 -3.05 9.89
N PHE A 224 -0.78 -2.00 9.16
CA PHE A 224 -1.60 -1.44 8.09
C PHE A 224 -1.82 -2.42 6.94
N SER A 225 -0.83 -3.23 6.56
CA SER A 225 -0.99 -4.30 5.58
C SER A 225 -2.01 -5.35 6.02
N PHE A 226 -2.02 -5.73 7.31
CA PHE A 226 -3.03 -6.64 7.87
C PHE A 226 -4.42 -6.01 7.85
N ALA A 227 -4.53 -4.75 8.26
CA ALA A 227 -5.80 -4.02 8.26
C ALA A 227 -6.37 -3.92 6.83
N ALA A 228 -5.52 -3.62 5.84
CA ALA A 228 -5.89 -3.58 4.42
C ALA A 228 -6.46 -4.92 3.94
N LEU A 229 -5.79 -6.06 4.19
CA LEU A 229 -6.35 -7.37 3.83
C LEU A 229 -7.70 -7.62 4.50
N GLY A 230 -7.82 -7.31 5.79
CA GLY A 230 -9.08 -7.47 6.52
C GLY A 230 -10.23 -6.69 5.89
N THR A 231 -9.98 -5.43 5.53
CA THR A 231 -10.96 -4.58 4.85
C THR A 231 -11.25 -5.04 3.43
N PHE A 232 -10.24 -5.51 2.68
CA PHE A 232 -10.43 -6.07 1.34
C PHE A 232 -11.29 -7.35 1.36
N ALA A 233 -11.04 -8.25 2.31
CA ALA A 233 -11.86 -9.45 2.50
C ALA A 233 -13.30 -9.09 2.88
N GLY A 234 -13.46 -8.10 3.78
CA GLY A 234 -14.76 -7.56 4.17
C GLY A 234 -15.54 -6.98 2.99
N SER A 235 -14.92 -6.08 2.20
CA SER A 235 -15.58 -5.48 1.04
C SER A 235 -15.90 -6.52 -0.04
N SER A 236 -14.99 -7.45 -0.30
CA SER A 236 -15.22 -8.55 -1.27
C SER A 236 -16.40 -9.42 -0.85
N TYR A 237 -16.49 -9.80 0.43
CA TYR A 237 -17.62 -10.56 0.96
C TYR A 237 -18.94 -9.80 0.79
N MET A 238 -18.97 -8.50 1.09
CA MET A 238 -20.18 -7.70 0.92
C MET A 238 -20.58 -7.54 -0.54
N GLN A 239 -19.63 -7.36 -1.46
CA GLN A 239 -19.89 -7.25 -2.90
C GLN A 239 -20.48 -8.54 -3.48
N ILE A 240 -19.95 -9.71 -3.08
CA ILE A 240 -20.45 -11.02 -3.53
C ILE A 240 -21.91 -11.23 -3.10
N ASN A 241 -22.30 -10.75 -1.93
CA ASN A 241 -23.66 -10.86 -1.42
C ASN A 241 -24.65 -9.86 -2.04
N LYS A 242 -24.22 -9.04 -3.02
CA LYS A 242 -25.05 -8.11 -3.81
C LYS A 242 -25.92 -7.21 -2.94
N PRO A 243 -25.36 -6.13 -2.35
CA PRO A 243 -26.09 -5.23 -1.46
C PRO A 243 -27.35 -4.67 -2.14
N THR A 244 -28.52 -4.98 -1.55
CA THR A 244 -29.83 -4.57 -2.08
C THR A 244 -30.25 -3.19 -1.60
N GLU A 245 -29.89 -2.84 -0.37
CA GLU A 245 -30.24 -1.55 0.22
C GLU A 245 -29.15 -0.48 -0.02
N ILE A 246 -29.54 0.79 -0.01
CA ILE A 246 -28.59 1.91 -0.14
C ILE A 246 -27.63 1.95 1.04
N SER A 247 -28.11 1.64 2.25
CA SER A 247 -27.31 1.47 3.48
C SER A 247 -26.16 0.50 3.27
N ASP A 248 -26.43 -0.68 2.69
CA ASP A 248 -25.42 -1.70 2.42
C ASP A 248 -24.39 -1.22 1.40
N LYS A 249 -24.83 -0.54 0.33
CA LYS A 249 -23.94 0.02 -0.69
C LYS A 249 -23.00 1.08 -0.11
N ILE A 250 -23.51 1.95 0.77
CA ILE A 250 -22.70 2.93 1.50
C ILE A 250 -21.66 2.21 2.36
N ALA A 251 -22.06 1.16 3.09
CA ALA A 251 -21.14 0.40 3.92
C ALA A 251 -20.03 -0.27 3.08
N VAL A 252 -20.35 -0.85 1.90
CA VAL A 252 -19.33 -1.38 0.98
C VAL A 252 -18.33 -0.30 0.58
N VAL A 253 -18.81 0.87 0.16
CA VAL A 253 -17.96 2.00 -0.24
C VAL A 253 -17.04 2.42 0.91
N LEU A 254 -17.58 2.59 2.12
CA LEU A 254 -16.78 2.97 3.28
C LEU A 254 -15.68 1.96 3.62
N VAL A 255 -15.94 0.65 3.46
CA VAL A 255 -14.93 -0.39 3.69
C VAL A 255 -13.84 -0.37 2.61
N ILE A 256 -14.19 -0.08 1.34
CA ILE A 256 -13.21 0.11 0.27
C ILE A 256 -12.34 1.35 0.54
N LEU A 257 -12.96 2.46 0.92
CA LEU A 257 -12.22 3.68 1.27
C LEU A 257 -11.27 3.43 2.43
N LEU A 258 -11.73 2.70 3.45
CA LEU A 258 -10.88 2.31 4.57
C LEU A 258 -9.69 1.45 4.12
N ASN A 259 -9.92 0.49 3.21
CA ASN A 259 -8.83 -0.30 2.61
C ASN A 259 -7.78 0.58 1.95
N HIS A 260 -8.19 1.58 1.16
CA HIS A 260 -7.27 2.48 0.46
C HIS A 260 -6.50 3.41 1.43
N ILE A 261 -7.14 3.87 2.50
CA ILE A 261 -6.45 4.58 3.59
C ILE A 261 -5.39 3.68 4.26
N MET A 262 -5.71 2.41 4.50
CA MET A 262 -4.75 1.47 5.09
C MET A 262 -3.55 1.24 4.15
N ILE A 263 -3.78 1.10 2.84
CA ILE A 263 -2.72 1.00 1.83
C ILE A 263 -1.82 2.25 1.86
N ALA A 264 -2.40 3.46 1.76
CA ALA A 264 -1.69 4.74 1.86
C ALA A 264 -0.83 4.85 3.14
N SER A 265 -1.36 4.35 4.25
CA SER A 265 -0.67 4.39 5.55
C SER A 265 0.58 3.50 5.59
N VAL A 266 0.68 2.47 4.73
CA VAL A 266 1.90 1.67 4.54
C VAL A 266 2.99 2.54 3.93
N GLY A 267 2.70 3.24 2.82
CA GLY A 267 3.62 4.16 2.16
C GLY A 267 4.15 5.23 3.11
N LEU A 268 3.23 5.93 3.80
CA LEU A 268 3.55 6.96 4.78
C LEU A 268 4.47 6.44 5.90
N SER A 269 4.20 5.26 6.44
CA SER A 269 5.02 4.65 7.50
C SER A 269 6.47 4.45 7.06
N LEU A 270 6.68 4.00 5.81
CA LEU A 270 8.01 3.76 5.26
C LEU A 270 8.75 5.07 4.91
N ILE A 271 8.03 6.10 4.47
CA ILE A 271 8.60 7.45 4.27
C ILE A 271 9.07 8.02 5.61
N LEU A 272 8.20 8.00 6.63
CA LEU A 272 8.53 8.52 7.97
C LEU A 272 9.72 7.80 8.59
N MET A 273 9.81 6.47 8.41
CA MET A 273 11.00 5.70 8.76
C MET A 273 12.25 6.28 8.10
N LYS A 274 12.21 6.50 6.79
CA LYS A 274 13.38 6.99 6.05
C LYS A 274 13.79 8.40 6.47
N VAL A 275 12.83 9.28 6.68
CA VAL A 275 13.05 10.63 7.21
C VAL A 275 13.77 10.58 8.55
N ARG A 276 13.28 9.75 9.48
CA ARG A 276 13.89 9.58 10.80
C ARG A 276 15.31 9.02 10.73
N LEU A 277 15.54 7.99 9.90
CA LEU A 277 16.89 7.43 9.71
C LEU A 277 17.89 8.47 9.20
N ILE A 278 17.48 9.32 8.25
CA ILE A 278 18.35 10.38 7.71
C ILE A 278 18.58 11.48 8.75
N ALA A 279 17.54 11.90 9.48
CA ALA A 279 17.65 12.92 10.50
C ALA A 279 18.60 12.49 11.64
N THR A 280 18.46 11.25 12.13
CA THR A 280 19.35 10.69 13.15
C THR A 280 20.80 10.62 12.67
N ARG A 281 21.03 10.26 11.39
CA ARG A 281 22.39 10.24 10.83
C ARG A 281 23.06 11.60 10.85
N ARG A 282 22.34 12.66 10.47
CA ARG A 282 22.88 14.01 10.44
C ARG A 282 23.26 14.52 11.82
N LEU A 283 22.43 14.25 12.83
CA LEU A 283 22.73 14.63 14.21
C LEU A 283 24.04 14.01 14.69
N ASN A 284 24.33 12.77 14.30
CA ASN A 284 25.57 12.09 14.69
C ASN A 284 26.78 12.47 13.84
N ASP A 285 26.59 13.06 12.65
CA ASP A 285 27.69 13.54 11.80
C ASP A 285 28.15 14.96 12.24
N ASP A 286 27.36 15.66 13.07
CA ASP A 286 27.61 17.02 13.56
C ASP A 286 28.24 17.09 14.98
N ASP A 287 28.36 15.94 15.68
CA ASP A 287 29.02 15.76 16.99
C ASP A 287 30.46 15.26 16.84
#